data_AF-B4PTA9-F1
#
_entry.id   AF-B4PTA9-F1
#
_cell.length_a   1.000
_cell.length_b   1.000
_cell.length_c   1.000
_cell.angle_alpha   90.00
_cell.angle_beta   90.00
_cell.angle_gamma   90.00
#
_symmetry.space_group_name_H-M   'P 1'
#
loop_
_entity.id
_entity.type
_entity.pdbx_description
1 polymer ?
#
loop_
_entity_poly.entity_id
_entity_poly.type
_entity_poly.pdbx_seq_one_letter_code
_entity_poly.pdbx_strand_id
1 'polypeptide(L)'
;MKCTGFLILLVVLFAWNGRVRAIETAFDIWNKFGDGGALPNDPERLNEKGISVLGTTNQLQDRNEGTITQLKNLIDNYVGKLLSDLPNTRKKKRRQALQESLQALTGLSLAISPLLKILANIKNQEEQLVSKLNVQNEWKFWAAAKVSRVQDSTKGLRTAEAVSITENFNNRYGLRLRSCVGLFIWNQIRFNLDLESSLNGLQNPTGQLIDATEGCSSVKAKTCRRDVRRVIDGLQNAPQNLLSLRNKGNQLEDIQRQSNQCVDKTLKEYTEERVEVERQLEDIIADYRESETPNK
;
A
#
# COMPACT_ATOMS: atom_id res chain seq x y z
N MET A 1 -9.77 -49.76 -6.99
CA MET A 1 -9.42 -48.57 -7.81
C MET A 1 -9.42 -47.35 -6.91
N LYS A 2 -8.28 -46.63 -6.88
CA LYS A 2 -8.04 -45.22 -6.46
C LYS A 2 -8.66 -44.78 -5.13
N CYS A 3 -7.86 -44.73 -4.05
CA CYS A 3 -7.17 -43.53 -3.50
C CYS A 3 -8.17 -42.48 -2.99
N THR A 4 -8.16 -41.95 -1.77
CA THR A 4 -7.20 -41.78 -0.65
C THR A 4 -8.07 -41.09 0.44
N GLY A 5 -7.97 -41.30 1.75
CA GLY A 5 -6.79 -41.46 2.58
C GLY A 5 -6.73 -40.30 3.58
N PHE A 6 -7.05 -40.61 4.84
CA PHE A 6 -6.56 -40.04 6.10
C PHE A 6 -6.66 -38.51 6.38
N LEU A 7 -7.32 -38.07 7.46
CA LEU A 7 -6.78 -37.93 8.84
C LEU A 7 -5.62 -36.89 8.84
N ILE A 8 -5.70 -35.75 9.52
CA ILE A 8 -5.48 -35.63 10.96
C ILE A 8 -5.86 -34.21 11.43
N LEU A 9 -6.63 -34.18 12.51
CA LEU A 9 -6.85 -33.09 13.44
C LEU A 9 -5.49 -32.56 13.95
N LEU A 10 -5.20 -31.26 13.77
CA LEU A 10 -4.11 -30.60 14.50
C LEU A 10 -4.57 -29.22 14.97
N VAL A 11 -5.14 -29.22 16.17
CA VAL A 11 -5.25 -28.06 17.06
C VAL A 11 -3.91 -27.91 17.76
N VAL A 12 -3.18 -26.81 17.55
CA VAL A 12 -2.15 -26.25 18.47
C VAL A 12 -2.03 -24.75 18.16
N LEU A 13 -2.54 -23.85 19.01
CA LEU A 13 -1.88 -23.20 20.16
C LEU A 13 -0.64 -22.36 19.81
N PHE A 14 -0.69 -21.11 20.29
CA PHE A 14 0.35 -20.10 20.23
C PHE A 14 1.70 -20.64 20.74
N ALA A 15 2.75 -20.48 19.93
CA ALA A 15 4.13 -20.55 20.38
C ALA A 15 4.84 -19.24 20.03
N TRP A 16 5.31 -18.56 21.07
CA TRP A 16 6.43 -17.62 21.03
C TRP A 16 7.57 -18.23 20.20
N ASN A 17 7.91 -17.63 19.05
CA ASN A 17 9.25 -17.56 18.43
C ASN A 17 9.17 -17.20 16.93
N GLY A 18 9.13 -15.91 16.62
CA GLY A 18 10.01 -15.27 15.63
C GLY A 18 10.12 -15.77 14.17
N ARG A 19 9.15 -16.48 13.59
CA ARG A 19 9.14 -16.75 12.12
C ARG A 19 7.74 -16.61 11.52
N VAL A 20 7.56 -15.60 10.69
CA VAL A 20 6.35 -15.39 9.87
C VAL A 20 6.38 -16.42 8.73
N ARG A 21 5.48 -17.42 8.78
CA ARG A 21 5.15 -18.22 7.59
C ARG A 21 4.12 -17.43 6.79
N ALA A 22 4.37 -17.35 5.48
CA ALA A 22 3.53 -16.68 4.51
C ALA A 22 2.06 -17.09 4.68
N ILE A 23 1.20 -16.10 4.88
CA ILE A 23 -0.25 -16.29 4.85
C ILE A 23 -0.62 -16.35 3.37
N GLU A 24 -1.14 -17.51 2.98
CA GLU A 24 -1.61 -17.81 1.63
C GLU A 24 -2.87 -16.98 1.34
N THR A 25 -2.88 -16.31 0.18
CA THR A 25 -4.01 -15.62 -0.49
C THR A 25 -4.67 -14.39 0.15
N ALA A 26 -5.04 -13.43 -0.72
CA ALA A 26 -5.75 -12.18 -0.38
C ALA A 26 -7.15 -12.43 0.23
N PHE A 27 -7.71 -13.61 0.00
CA PHE A 27 -9.00 -14.05 0.53
C PHE A 27 -8.93 -14.34 2.04
N ASP A 28 -7.80 -14.86 2.54
CA ASP A 28 -7.66 -15.21 3.95
C ASP A 28 -7.40 -14.00 4.85
N ILE A 29 -6.78 -12.94 4.35
CA ILE A 29 -6.69 -11.65 5.06
C ILE A 29 -8.05 -10.93 5.07
N TRP A 30 -8.79 -11.00 3.96
CA TRP A 30 -10.17 -10.51 3.88
C TRP A 30 -11.08 -11.19 4.91
N ASN A 31 -10.96 -12.50 5.10
CA ASN A 31 -11.74 -13.25 6.12
C ASN A 31 -11.24 -13.06 7.56
N LYS A 32 -9.96 -12.70 7.77
CA LYS A 32 -9.38 -12.53 9.12
C LYS A 32 -9.60 -11.13 9.70
N PHE A 33 -9.85 -10.13 8.84
CA PHE A 33 -10.13 -8.74 9.25
C PHE A 33 -11.50 -8.21 8.77
N GLY A 34 -12.20 -8.96 7.92
CA GLY A 34 -13.59 -8.75 7.54
C GLY A 34 -14.42 -9.97 7.92
N ASP A 35 -15.54 -9.74 8.62
CA ASP A 35 -16.48 -10.78 9.03
C ASP A 35 -16.85 -11.66 7.83
N GLY A 36 -16.55 -12.96 7.95
CA GLY A 36 -16.56 -13.92 6.86
C GLY A 36 -17.76 -13.80 5.92
N GLY A 37 -17.47 -13.62 4.64
CA GLY A 37 -18.33 -14.02 3.53
C GLY A 37 -19.70 -13.33 3.37
N ALA A 38 -20.11 -12.41 4.24
CA ALA A 38 -21.29 -11.59 4.04
C ALA A 38 -20.85 -10.17 3.68
N LEU A 39 -21.18 -9.70 2.47
CA LEU A 39 -21.21 -8.26 2.19
C LEU A 39 -22.09 -7.63 3.26
N PRO A 40 -21.56 -6.74 4.13
CA PRO A 40 -22.44 -5.95 4.97
C PRO A 40 -23.27 -5.11 4.01
N ASN A 41 -24.60 -5.20 4.10
CA ASN A 41 -25.54 -4.37 3.34
C ASN A 41 -25.44 -2.88 3.73
N ASP A 42 -24.38 -2.49 4.43
CA ASP A 42 -24.23 -1.19 5.07
C ASP A 42 -22.95 -0.50 4.56
N PRO A 43 -23.08 0.47 3.65
CA PRO A 43 -21.95 1.21 3.09
C PRO A 43 -21.21 2.08 4.12
N GLU A 44 -21.77 2.34 5.31
CA GLU A 44 -21.12 3.15 6.36
C GLU A 44 -19.97 2.40 7.04
N ARG A 45 -20.16 1.12 7.39
CA ARG A 45 -19.12 0.27 8.01
C ARG A 45 -17.89 0.03 7.11
N LEU A 46 -18.04 0.18 5.79
CA LEU A 46 -16.96 -0.02 4.83
C LEU A 46 -16.09 1.23 4.62
N ASN A 47 -16.64 2.44 4.77
CA ASN A 47 -15.87 3.68 4.64
C ASN A 47 -14.92 3.89 5.83
N GLU A 48 -15.37 3.62 7.06
CA GLU A 48 -14.50 3.68 8.25
C GLU A 48 -13.33 2.70 8.16
N LYS A 49 -13.59 1.46 7.70
CA LYS A 49 -12.56 0.43 7.55
C LYS A 49 -11.58 0.75 6.41
N GLY A 50 -12.06 1.27 5.27
CA GLY A 50 -11.20 1.68 4.16
C GLY A 50 -10.25 2.83 4.52
N ILE A 51 -10.75 3.84 5.23
CA ILE A 51 -9.94 4.96 5.72
C ILE A 51 -8.92 4.49 6.78
N SER A 52 -9.31 3.56 7.65
CA SER A 52 -8.40 2.96 8.65
C SER A 52 -7.24 2.18 8.00
N VAL A 53 -7.47 1.50 6.88
CA VAL A 53 -6.43 0.77 6.14
C VAL A 53 -5.44 1.72 5.48
N LEU A 54 -5.93 2.83 4.90
CA LEU A 54 -5.07 3.88 4.33
C LEU A 54 -4.22 4.55 5.42
N GLY A 55 -4.82 4.88 6.58
CA GLY A 55 -4.07 5.46 7.70
C GLY A 55 -2.93 4.57 8.20
N THR A 56 -3.17 3.26 8.30
CA THR A 56 -2.14 2.28 8.72
C THR A 56 -1.03 2.13 7.66
N THR A 57 -1.41 2.14 6.38
CA THR A 57 -0.46 2.06 5.26
C THR A 57 0.45 3.27 5.21
N ASN A 58 -0.10 4.47 5.43
CA ASN A 58 0.66 5.72 5.52
C ASN A 58 1.67 5.71 6.67
N GLN A 59 1.26 5.23 7.85
CA GLN A 59 2.19 5.10 8.98
C GLN A 59 3.35 4.13 8.69
N LEU A 60 3.08 3.00 8.03
CA LEU A 60 4.13 2.06 7.62
C LEU A 60 5.08 2.69 6.59
N GLN A 61 4.54 3.44 5.64
CA GLN A 61 5.31 4.17 4.65
C GLN A 61 6.22 5.23 5.27
N ASP A 62 5.69 6.05 6.19
CA ASP A 62 6.49 7.05 6.91
C ASP A 62 7.62 6.41 7.74
N ARG A 63 7.36 5.24 8.36
CA ARG A 63 8.41 4.46 9.06
C ARG A 63 9.48 3.95 8.10
N ASN A 64 9.08 3.48 6.91
CA ASN A 64 10.02 3.04 5.88
C ASN A 64 10.89 4.19 5.39
N GLU A 65 10.31 5.38 5.14
CA GLU A 65 11.04 6.59 4.76
C GLU A 65 12.06 6.99 5.85
N GLY A 66 11.65 6.98 7.12
CA GLY A 66 12.53 7.24 8.25
C GLY A 66 13.67 6.23 8.35
N THR A 67 13.38 4.94 8.19
CA THR A 67 14.37 3.86 8.23
C THR A 67 15.37 3.97 7.10
N ILE A 68 14.91 4.26 5.87
CA ILE A 68 15.79 4.49 4.73
C ILE A 68 16.70 5.69 4.98
N THR A 69 16.16 6.79 5.48
CA THR A 69 16.92 8.01 5.76
C THR A 69 18.01 7.75 6.80
N GLN A 70 17.68 7.06 7.89
CA GLN A 70 18.65 6.68 8.92
C GLN A 70 19.75 5.77 8.37
N LEU A 71 19.38 4.72 7.63
CA LEU A 71 20.33 3.77 7.05
C LEU A 71 21.24 4.46 6.03
N LYS A 72 20.69 5.32 5.18
CA LYS A 72 21.44 6.11 4.22
C LYS A 72 22.45 7.03 4.91
N ASN A 73 22.03 7.77 5.92
CA ASN A 73 22.91 8.66 6.67
C ASN A 73 24.05 7.90 7.37
N LEU A 74 23.74 6.75 7.98
CA LEU A 74 24.75 5.86 8.57
C LEU A 74 25.79 5.42 7.54
N ILE A 75 25.33 4.95 6.38
CA ILE A 75 26.20 4.47 5.30
C ILE A 75 27.04 5.63 4.74
N ASP A 76 26.42 6.76 4.40
CA ASP A 76 27.09 7.89 3.75
C ASP A 76 28.15 8.50 4.68
N ASN A 77 27.86 8.63 5.98
CA ASN A 77 28.85 9.06 6.99
C ASN A 77 30.05 8.11 7.06
N TYR A 78 29.79 6.80 7.07
CA TYR A 78 30.85 5.80 7.17
C TYR A 78 31.68 5.70 5.88
N VAL A 79 31.05 5.84 4.72
CA VAL A 79 31.73 5.97 3.42
C VAL A 79 32.68 7.17 3.44
N GLY A 80 32.25 8.32 3.97
CA GLY A 80 33.10 9.50 4.16
C GLY A 80 34.33 9.20 5.03
N LYS A 81 34.15 8.49 6.15
CA LYS A 81 35.25 8.04 7.02
C LYS A 81 36.23 7.12 6.29
N LEU A 82 35.72 6.12 5.57
CA LEU A 82 36.57 5.20 4.80
C LEU A 82 37.42 5.91 3.75
N LEU A 83 36.84 6.88 3.04
CA LEU A 83 37.55 7.68 2.05
C LEU A 83 38.69 8.50 2.68
N SER A 84 38.52 8.97 3.92
CA SER A 84 39.56 9.66 4.68
C SER A 84 40.68 8.73 5.19
N ASP A 85 40.33 7.51 5.62
CA ASP A 85 41.26 6.55 6.20
C ASP A 85 42.11 5.80 5.16
N LEU A 86 41.56 5.61 3.95
CA LEU A 86 42.17 4.82 2.88
C LEU A 86 43.57 5.30 2.45
N PRO A 87 43.82 6.61 2.21
CA PRO A 87 45.13 7.13 1.84
C PRO A 87 46.23 6.81 2.85
N ASN A 88 45.89 6.81 4.14
CA ASN A 88 46.85 6.59 5.24
C ASN A 88 47.06 5.11 5.57
N THR A 89 46.31 4.20 4.94
CA THR A 89 46.38 2.76 5.22
C THR A 89 47.52 2.09 4.44
N ARG A 90 48.69 1.95 5.09
CA ARG A 90 49.91 1.37 4.48
C ARG A 90 49.84 -0.13 4.19
N LYS A 91 49.17 -0.93 5.04
CA LYS A 91 49.15 -2.40 4.90
C LYS A 91 48.23 -2.83 3.75
N LYS A 92 48.80 -3.39 2.67
CA LYS A 92 48.07 -3.83 1.46
C LYS A 92 46.77 -4.61 1.74
N LYS A 93 46.81 -5.63 2.60
CA LYS A 93 45.62 -6.45 2.91
C LYS A 93 44.55 -5.70 3.69
N ARG A 94 44.94 -4.76 4.56
CA ARG A 94 44.00 -3.88 5.28
C ARG A 94 43.37 -2.89 4.31
N ARG A 95 44.17 -2.26 3.44
CA ARG A 95 43.67 -1.38 2.38
C ARG A 95 42.67 -2.08 1.47
N GLN A 96 42.93 -3.32 1.06
CA GLN A 96 41.98 -4.14 0.30
C GLN A 96 40.68 -4.37 1.06
N ALA A 97 40.73 -4.65 2.36
CA ALA A 97 39.52 -4.82 3.17
C ALA A 97 38.69 -3.52 3.21
N LEU A 98 39.33 -2.37 3.46
CA LEU A 98 38.64 -1.08 3.47
C LEU A 98 38.03 -0.73 2.11
N GLN A 99 38.71 -1.05 1.00
CA GLN A 99 38.18 -0.87 -0.36
C GLN A 99 36.98 -1.78 -0.64
N GLU A 100 37.04 -3.06 -0.21
CA GLU A 100 35.94 -4.01 -0.33
C GLU A 100 34.72 -3.54 0.50
N SER A 101 34.91 -3.07 1.73
CA SER A 101 33.85 -2.45 2.55
C SER A 101 33.26 -1.19 1.89
N LEU A 102 34.12 -0.30 1.40
CA LEU A 102 33.71 0.93 0.71
C LEU A 102 32.82 0.60 -0.49
N GLN A 103 33.22 -0.37 -1.31
CA GLN A 103 32.44 -0.79 -2.47
C GLN A 103 31.08 -1.34 -2.07
N ALA A 104 31.02 -2.20 -1.05
CA ALA A 104 29.77 -2.78 -0.55
C ALA A 104 28.81 -1.71 -0.02
N LEU A 105 29.31 -0.80 0.82
CA LEU A 105 28.53 0.28 1.43
C LEU A 105 28.04 1.30 0.38
N THR A 106 28.89 1.72 -0.55
CA THR A 106 28.48 2.59 -1.66
C THR A 106 27.43 1.91 -2.53
N GLY A 107 27.58 0.61 -2.81
CA GLY A 107 26.58 -0.17 -3.55
C GLY A 107 25.22 -0.19 -2.86
N LEU A 108 25.19 -0.36 -1.53
CA LEU A 108 23.97 -0.27 -0.73
C LEU A 108 23.36 1.13 -0.76
N SER A 109 24.15 2.19 -0.57
CA SER A 109 23.65 3.58 -0.61
C SER A 109 22.99 3.90 -1.96
N LEU A 110 23.61 3.48 -3.06
CA LEU A 110 23.08 3.66 -4.41
C LEU A 110 21.81 2.85 -4.66
N ALA A 111 21.69 1.65 -4.08
CA ALA A 111 20.50 0.81 -4.23
C ALA A 111 19.31 1.33 -3.39
N ILE A 112 19.58 1.91 -2.22
CA ILE A 112 18.56 2.43 -1.30
C ILE A 112 18.01 3.79 -1.76
N SER A 113 18.88 4.68 -2.28
CA SER A 113 18.51 6.08 -2.58
C SER A 113 17.28 6.24 -3.51
N PRO A 114 17.10 5.44 -4.58
CA PRO A 114 15.92 5.52 -5.43
C PRO A 114 14.59 5.19 -4.73
N LEU A 115 14.62 4.42 -3.63
CA LEU A 115 13.41 4.01 -2.92
C LEU A 115 12.72 5.21 -2.22
N LEU A 116 13.46 6.22 -1.77
CA LEU A 116 12.88 7.44 -1.21
C LEU A 116 12.01 8.18 -2.23
N LYS A 117 12.49 8.28 -3.48
CA LYS A 117 11.74 8.93 -4.55
C LYS A 117 10.45 8.16 -4.86
N ILE A 118 10.53 6.82 -4.88
CA ILE A 118 9.37 5.96 -5.10
C ILE A 118 8.33 6.17 -3.99
N LEU A 119 8.73 6.18 -2.71
CA LEU A 119 7.80 6.40 -1.59
C LEU A 119 7.15 7.78 -1.68
N ALA A 120 7.92 8.83 -1.95
CA ALA A 120 7.38 10.18 -2.13
C ALA A 120 6.38 10.27 -3.29
N ASN A 121 6.67 9.60 -4.41
CA ASN A 121 5.76 9.53 -5.56
C ASN A 121 4.45 8.83 -5.20
N ILE A 122 4.53 7.66 -4.56
CA ILE A 122 3.36 6.90 -4.09
C ILE A 122 2.49 7.77 -3.17
N LYS A 123 3.11 8.47 -2.22
CA LYS A 123 2.42 9.33 -1.24
C LYS A 123 1.62 10.46 -1.91
N ASN A 124 2.29 11.25 -2.75
CA ASN A 124 1.66 12.36 -3.46
C ASN A 124 0.47 11.88 -4.33
N GLN A 125 0.64 10.74 -4.99
CA GLN A 125 -0.40 10.20 -5.83
C GLN A 125 -1.54 9.54 -5.03
N GLU A 126 -1.28 9.03 -3.81
CA GLU A 126 -2.31 8.55 -2.89
C GLU A 126 -3.19 9.70 -2.41
N GLU A 127 -2.59 10.83 -2.03
CA GLU A 127 -3.33 12.04 -1.63
C GLU A 127 -4.30 12.50 -2.72
N GLN A 128 -3.88 12.46 -3.98
CA GLN A 128 -4.75 12.74 -5.12
C GLN A 128 -5.91 11.76 -5.21
N LEU A 129 -5.67 10.46 -5.01
CA LEU A 129 -6.71 9.44 -5.07
C LEU A 129 -7.72 9.60 -3.92
N VAL A 130 -7.25 9.85 -2.70
CA VAL A 130 -8.10 10.11 -1.53
C VAL A 130 -9.00 11.32 -1.78
N SER A 131 -8.45 12.41 -2.33
CA SER A 131 -9.24 13.60 -2.65
C SER A 131 -10.38 13.30 -3.65
N LYS A 132 -10.12 12.46 -4.66
CA LYS A 132 -11.14 12.06 -5.65
C LYS A 132 -12.20 11.14 -5.07
N LEU A 133 -11.86 10.30 -4.09
CA LEU A 133 -12.81 9.38 -3.46
C LEU A 133 -13.77 10.08 -2.48
N ASN A 134 -13.43 11.28 -2.00
CA ASN A 134 -14.27 12.06 -1.08
C ASN A 134 -15.59 12.54 -1.70
N VAL A 135 -15.71 12.50 -3.04
CA VAL A 135 -16.94 12.82 -3.79
C VAL A 135 -18.15 11.95 -3.37
N GLN A 136 -17.92 10.78 -2.77
CA GLN A 136 -19.00 9.94 -2.25
C GLN A 136 -19.86 10.64 -1.19
N ASN A 137 -19.31 11.61 -0.43
CA ASN A 137 -20.10 12.41 0.50
C ASN A 137 -21.05 13.36 -0.26
N GLU A 138 -20.59 13.96 -1.34
CA GLU A 138 -21.43 14.81 -2.19
C GLU A 138 -22.57 14.01 -2.82
N TRP A 139 -22.32 12.76 -3.21
CA TRP A 139 -23.33 11.85 -3.75
C TRP A 139 -24.43 11.54 -2.73
N LYS A 140 -24.06 11.37 -1.45
CA LYS A 140 -25.03 11.19 -0.36
C LYS A 140 -25.92 12.43 -0.18
N PHE A 141 -25.32 13.62 -0.13
CA PHE A 141 -26.08 14.86 0.03
C PHE A 141 -27.00 15.13 -1.16
N TRP A 142 -26.52 14.88 -2.37
CA TRP A 142 -27.33 14.99 -3.57
C TRP A 142 -28.54 14.04 -3.53
N ALA A 143 -28.31 12.75 -3.22
CA ALA A 143 -29.39 11.77 -3.15
C ALA A 143 -30.44 12.16 -2.10
N ALA A 144 -30.01 12.56 -0.91
CA ALA A 144 -30.90 13.02 0.16
C ALA A 144 -31.75 14.23 -0.28
N ALA A 145 -31.15 15.21 -0.95
CA ALA A 145 -31.87 16.38 -1.46
C ALA A 145 -32.93 16.01 -2.51
N LYS A 146 -32.60 15.09 -3.42
CA LYS A 146 -33.55 14.62 -4.45
C LYS A 146 -34.69 13.79 -3.87
N VAL A 147 -34.39 12.90 -2.92
CA VAL A 147 -35.42 12.13 -2.19
C VAL A 147 -36.36 13.06 -1.43
N SER A 148 -35.84 14.07 -0.72
CA SER A 148 -36.66 15.07 -0.02
C SER A 148 -37.61 15.80 -0.97
N ARG A 149 -37.14 16.18 -2.16
CA ARG A 149 -37.98 16.83 -3.17
C ARG A 149 -39.14 15.95 -3.63
N VAL A 150 -38.89 14.66 -3.87
CA VAL A 150 -39.95 13.70 -4.24
C VAL A 150 -40.92 13.51 -3.08
N GLN A 151 -40.42 13.40 -1.85
CA GLN A 151 -41.25 13.29 -0.65
C GLN A 151 -42.23 14.46 -0.54
N ASP A 152 -41.73 15.69 -0.65
CA ASP A 152 -42.55 16.90 -0.54
C ASP A 152 -43.57 16.99 -1.69
N SER A 153 -43.16 16.62 -2.91
CA SER A 153 -43.99 16.72 -4.11
C SER A 153 -45.05 15.62 -4.22
N THR A 154 -44.88 14.51 -3.50
CA THR A 154 -45.76 13.33 -3.57
C THR A 154 -46.43 12.99 -2.23
N LYS A 155 -46.40 13.93 -1.27
CA LYS A 155 -46.91 13.73 0.10
C LYS A 155 -46.33 12.48 0.78
N GLY A 156 -45.10 12.10 0.41
CA GLY A 156 -44.40 10.93 0.91
C GLY A 156 -44.73 9.58 0.26
N LEU A 157 -45.73 9.51 -0.64
CA LEU A 157 -46.21 8.23 -1.19
C LEU A 157 -45.21 7.57 -2.16
N ARG A 158 -44.34 8.36 -2.81
CA ARG A 158 -43.34 7.86 -3.76
C ARG A 158 -41.90 7.93 -3.23
N THR A 159 -41.72 8.25 -1.95
CA THR A 159 -40.38 8.40 -1.34
C THR A 159 -39.55 7.13 -1.42
N ALA A 160 -40.14 5.95 -1.16
CA ALA A 160 -39.43 4.68 -1.18
C ALA A 160 -38.83 4.34 -2.57
N GLU A 161 -39.54 4.70 -3.64
CA GLU A 161 -39.07 4.53 -5.01
C GLU A 161 -37.90 5.45 -5.33
N ALA A 162 -37.99 6.73 -4.92
CA ALA A 162 -36.89 7.69 -5.05
C ALA A 162 -35.63 7.27 -4.27
N VAL A 163 -35.81 6.71 -3.06
CA VAL A 163 -34.71 6.12 -2.27
C VAL A 163 -34.09 4.96 -3.04
N SER A 164 -34.89 4.00 -3.50
CA SER A 164 -34.39 2.83 -4.24
C SER A 164 -33.59 3.21 -5.48
N ILE A 165 -34.04 4.20 -6.25
CA ILE A 165 -33.35 4.68 -7.45
C ILE A 165 -32.01 5.31 -7.10
N THR A 166 -32.01 6.26 -6.15
CA THR A 166 -30.79 7.00 -5.77
C THR A 166 -29.76 6.12 -5.06
N GLU A 167 -30.20 5.19 -4.21
CA GLU A 167 -29.33 4.23 -3.54
C GLU A 167 -28.71 3.24 -4.52
N ASN A 168 -29.49 2.64 -5.43
CA ASN A 168 -28.96 1.70 -6.43
C ASN A 168 -27.90 2.40 -7.29
N PHE A 169 -28.19 3.60 -7.77
CA PHE A 169 -27.26 4.41 -8.54
C PHE A 169 -25.96 4.69 -7.77
N ASN A 170 -26.04 5.23 -6.55
CA ASN A 170 -24.86 5.54 -5.74
C ASN A 170 -24.06 4.28 -5.36
N ASN A 171 -24.74 3.18 -5.02
CA ASN A 171 -24.08 1.92 -4.66
C ASN A 171 -23.32 1.33 -5.84
N ARG A 172 -23.92 1.33 -7.04
CA ARG A 172 -23.27 0.83 -8.25
C ARG A 172 -21.96 1.58 -8.54
N TYR A 173 -21.97 2.90 -8.46
CA TYR A 173 -20.78 3.70 -8.70
C TYR A 173 -19.78 3.66 -7.54
N GLY A 174 -20.25 3.58 -6.30
CA GLY A 174 -19.38 3.36 -5.14
C GLY A 174 -18.60 2.05 -5.24
N LEU A 175 -19.25 0.97 -5.69
CA LEU A 175 -18.58 -0.31 -5.97
C LEU A 175 -17.56 -0.21 -7.11
N ARG A 176 -17.88 0.50 -8.20
CA ARG A 176 -16.94 0.75 -9.30
C ARG A 176 -15.71 1.52 -8.84
N LEU A 177 -15.89 2.60 -8.07
CA LEU A 177 -14.78 3.37 -7.50
C LEU A 177 -13.87 2.50 -6.63
N ARG A 178 -14.46 1.65 -5.76
CA ARG A 178 -13.70 0.70 -4.94
C ARG A 178 -12.91 -0.29 -5.81
N SER A 179 -13.53 -0.81 -6.85
CA SER A 179 -12.85 -1.71 -7.80
C SER A 179 -11.69 -1.03 -8.53
N CYS A 180 -11.80 0.26 -8.85
CA CYS A 180 -10.72 1.01 -9.49
C CYS A 180 -9.47 1.11 -8.59
N VAL A 181 -9.65 1.24 -7.27
CA VAL A 181 -8.55 1.53 -6.33
C VAL A 181 -8.04 0.30 -5.57
N GLY A 182 -8.82 -0.79 -5.51
CA GLY A 182 -8.49 -1.95 -4.70
C GLY A 182 -7.14 -2.60 -5.04
N LEU A 183 -6.82 -2.71 -6.34
CA LEU A 183 -5.55 -3.28 -6.77
C LEU A 183 -4.36 -2.41 -6.35
N PHE A 184 -4.48 -1.08 -6.47
CA PHE A 184 -3.44 -0.15 -6.05
C PHE A 184 -3.17 -0.26 -4.54
N ILE A 185 -4.21 -0.17 -3.71
CA ILE A 185 -4.11 -0.24 -2.24
C ILE A 185 -3.42 -1.54 -1.81
N TRP A 186 -3.82 -2.67 -2.39
CA TRP A 186 -3.23 -3.97 -2.08
C TRP A 186 -1.73 -4.02 -2.40
N ASN A 187 -1.35 -3.57 -3.59
CA ASN A 187 0.06 -3.57 -4.00
C ASN A 187 0.90 -2.59 -3.19
N GLN A 188 0.32 -1.45 -2.77
CA GLN A 188 0.98 -0.50 -1.88
C GLN A 188 1.27 -1.10 -0.50
N ILE A 189 0.30 -1.78 0.11
CA ILE A 189 0.49 -2.47 1.39
C ILE A 189 1.60 -3.51 1.27
N ARG A 190 1.52 -4.36 0.26
CA ARG A 190 2.52 -5.42 0.04
C ARG A 190 3.91 -4.85 -0.21
N PHE A 191 4.01 -3.80 -1.02
CA PHE A 191 5.28 -3.11 -1.27
C PHE A 191 5.90 -2.58 0.02
N ASN A 192 5.11 -1.90 0.87
CA ASN A 192 5.59 -1.34 2.12
C ASN A 192 6.01 -2.43 3.13
N LEU A 193 5.31 -3.57 3.20
CA LEU A 193 5.70 -4.71 4.03
C LEU A 193 6.98 -5.40 3.52
N ASP A 194 7.08 -5.64 2.21
CA ASP A 194 8.28 -6.23 1.59
C ASP A 194 9.50 -5.31 1.79
N LEU A 195 9.28 -3.98 1.72
CA LEU A 195 10.29 -2.97 1.96
C LEU A 195 10.76 -2.97 3.42
N GLU A 196 9.84 -2.93 4.38
CA GLU A 196 10.15 -2.99 5.81
C GLU A 196 10.98 -4.24 6.14
N SER A 197 10.53 -5.41 5.67
CA SER A 197 11.25 -6.66 5.87
C SER A 197 12.66 -6.61 5.29
N SER A 198 12.83 -6.00 4.12
CA SER A 198 14.14 -5.88 3.49
C SER A 198 15.05 -4.91 4.24
N LEU A 199 14.53 -3.76 4.68
CA LEU A 199 15.29 -2.77 5.45
C LEU A 199 15.74 -3.33 6.80
N ASN A 200 14.86 -4.02 7.52
CA ASN A 200 15.19 -4.69 8.78
C ASN A 200 16.28 -5.76 8.57
N GLY A 201 16.25 -6.46 7.43
CA GLY A 201 17.29 -7.41 7.05
C GLY A 201 18.66 -6.78 6.75
N LEU A 202 18.73 -5.47 6.49
CA LEU A 202 19.98 -4.76 6.17
C LEU A 202 20.65 -4.15 7.39
N GLN A 203 19.88 -3.68 8.38
CA GLN A 203 20.42 -2.92 9.51
C GLN A 203 21.56 -3.64 10.23
N ASN A 204 21.35 -4.90 10.62
CA ASN A 204 22.34 -5.68 11.36
C ASN A 204 23.57 -6.03 10.50
N PRO A 205 23.45 -6.60 9.28
CA PRO A 205 24.60 -6.84 8.42
C PRO A 205 25.40 -5.58 8.05
N THR A 206 24.72 -4.44 7.84
CA THR A 206 25.39 -3.15 7.61
C THR A 206 26.17 -2.70 8.84
N GLY A 207 25.59 -2.80 10.04
CA GLY A 207 26.29 -2.51 11.30
C GLY A 207 27.50 -3.42 11.51
N GLN A 208 27.35 -4.73 11.28
CA GLN A 208 28.46 -5.68 11.37
C GLN A 208 29.59 -5.37 10.38
N LEU A 209 29.28 -4.86 9.19
CA LEU A 209 30.29 -4.49 8.21
C LEU A 209 31.08 -3.28 8.69
N ILE A 210 30.38 -2.29 9.24
CA ILE A 210 30.97 -1.10 9.87
C ILE A 210 31.90 -1.54 11.01
N ASP A 211 31.41 -2.35 11.95
CA ASP A 211 32.18 -2.82 13.11
C ASP A 211 33.42 -3.62 12.69
N ALA A 212 33.28 -4.56 11.75
CA ALA A 212 34.40 -5.35 11.23
C ALA A 212 35.46 -4.47 10.57
N THR A 213 35.02 -3.38 9.93
CA THR A 213 35.90 -2.44 9.24
C THR A 213 36.60 -1.50 10.23
N GLU A 214 35.93 -1.06 11.30
CA GLU A 214 36.56 -0.27 12.37
C GLU A 214 37.58 -1.09 13.18
N GLY A 215 37.26 -2.35 13.47
CA GLY A 215 38.14 -3.28 14.18
C GLY A 215 39.42 -3.65 13.42
N CYS A 216 39.53 -3.32 12.13
CA CYS A 216 40.69 -3.63 11.31
C CYS A 216 42.00 -3.03 11.83
N SER A 217 41.95 -1.92 12.58
CA SER A 217 43.10 -1.26 13.20
C SER A 217 43.76 -2.17 14.27
N SER A 218 42.94 -2.83 15.08
CA SER A 218 43.31 -3.65 16.24
C SER A 218 43.71 -5.10 15.89
N VAL A 219 43.51 -5.54 14.65
CA VAL A 219 43.82 -6.91 14.21
C VAL A 219 44.87 -6.98 13.10
N LYS A 220 45.43 -8.17 12.89
CA LYS A 220 46.34 -8.44 11.77
C LYS A 220 45.62 -8.20 10.43
N ALA A 221 46.33 -7.65 9.45
CA ALA A 221 45.75 -7.24 8.17
C ALA A 221 45.07 -8.41 7.39
N LYS A 222 45.56 -9.64 7.54
CA LYS A 222 44.92 -10.85 6.97
C LYS A 222 43.59 -11.18 7.65
N THR A 223 43.53 -11.05 8.97
CA THR A 223 42.33 -11.27 9.79
C THR A 223 41.26 -10.24 9.45
N CYS A 224 41.62 -8.94 9.46
CA CYS A 224 40.75 -7.84 9.03
C CYS A 224 40.07 -8.14 7.68
N ARG A 225 40.85 -8.47 6.65
CA ARG A 225 40.27 -8.76 5.32
C ARG A 225 39.34 -9.97 5.32
N ARG A 226 39.67 -11.03 6.05
CA ARG A 226 38.82 -12.22 6.15
C ARG A 226 37.50 -11.89 6.83
N ASP A 227 37.54 -11.13 7.93
CA ASP A 227 36.36 -10.83 8.72
C ASP A 227 35.43 -9.85 7.97
N VAL A 228 36.01 -8.83 7.31
CA VAL A 228 35.26 -7.95 6.38
C VAL A 228 34.55 -8.76 5.28
N ARG A 229 35.27 -9.64 4.59
CA ARG A 229 34.68 -10.46 3.51
C ARG A 229 33.54 -11.33 3.99
N ARG A 230 33.69 -11.98 5.15
CA ARG A 230 32.63 -12.82 5.74
C ARG A 230 31.33 -12.01 5.93
N VAL A 231 31.44 -10.75 6.36
CA VAL A 231 30.26 -9.91 6.52
C VAL A 231 29.70 -9.45 5.18
N ILE A 232 30.57 -9.10 4.21
CA ILE A 232 30.15 -8.76 2.83
C ILE A 232 29.37 -9.92 2.19
N ASP A 233 29.78 -11.17 2.40
CA ASP A 233 29.06 -12.35 1.90
C ASP A 233 27.62 -12.42 2.44
N GLY A 234 27.38 -11.91 3.66
CA GLY A 234 26.04 -11.77 4.23
C GLY A 234 25.18 -10.68 3.58
N LEU A 235 25.82 -9.71 2.90
CA LEU A 235 25.18 -8.60 2.19
C LEU A 235 25.06 -8.84 0.68
N GLN A 236 25.58 -9.95 0.14
CA GLN A 236 25.71 -10.14 -1.31
C GLN A 236 24.38 -10.05 -2.09
N ASN A 237 23.27 -10.47 -1.49
CA ASN A 237 21.95 -10.46 -2.13
C ASN A 237 21.19 -9.14 -1.94
N ALA A 238 21.66 -8.26 -1.04
CA ALA A 238 20.98 -7.03 -0.68
C ALA A 238 20.75 -6.09 -1.88
N PRO A 239 21.74 -5.82 -2.76
CA PRO A 239 21.54 -4.95 -3.91
C PRO A 239 20.45 -5.47 -4.85
N GLN A 240 20.39 -6.78 -5.09
CA GLN A 240 19.40 -7.38 -5.97
C GLN A 240 17.98 -7.36 -5.35
N ASN A 241 17.87 -7.58 -4.04
CA ASN A 241 16.60 -7.47 -3.33
C ASN A 241 16.05 -6.04 -3.37
N LEU A 242 16.92 -5.04 -3.14
CA LEU A 242 16.56 -3.63 -3.24
C LEU A 242 16.20 -3.22 -4.67
N LEU A 243 16.89 -3.76 -5.68
CA LEU A 243 16.53 -3.56 -7.09
C LEU A 243 15.16 -4.17 -7.42
N SER A 244 14.86 -5.36 -6.90
CA SER A 244 13.53 -5.98 -7.05
C SER A 244 12.43 -5.13 -6.43
N LEU A 245 12.67 -4.59 -5.23
CA LEU A 245 11.77 -3.63 -4.58
C LEU A 245 11.58 -2.37 -5.41
N ARG A 246 12.67 -1.81 -5.94
CA ARG A 246 12.60 -0.65 -6.84
C ARG A 246 11.71 -0.93 -8.04
N ASN A 247 11.85 -2.10 -8.66
CA ASN A 247 11.02 -2.48 -9.81
C ASN A 247 9.54 -2.62 -9.41
N LYS A 248 9.24 -3.23 -8.25
CA LYS A 248 7.88 -3.28 -7.69
C LYS A 248 7.31 -1.89 -7.43
N GLY A 249 8.14 -0.98 -6.90
CA GLY A 249 7.77 0.42 -6.69
C GLY A 249 7.41 1.14 -7.99
N ASN A 250 8.21 0.98 -9.04
CA ASN A 250 7.90 1.53 -10.36
C ASN A 250 6.62 0.93 -10.95
N GLN A 251 6.39 -0.38 -10.79
CA GLN A 251 5.15 -1.04 -11.21
C GLN A 251 3.93 -0.51 -10.46
N LEU A 252 4.10 -0.13 -9.19
CA LEU A 252 3.03 0.46 -8.39
C LEU A 252 2.61 1.82 -8.95
N GLU A 253 3.55 2.64 -9.47
CA GLU A 253 3.21 3.89 -10.16
C GLU A 253 2.33 3.64 -11.40
N ASP A 254 2.60 2.57 -12.16
CA ASP A 254 1.77 2.19 -13.31
C ASP A 254 0.36 1.73 -12.91
N ILE A 255 0.26 0.88 -11.88
CA ILE A 255 -1.02 0.43 -11.32
C ILE A 255 -1.82 1.64 -10.83
N GLN A 256 -1.16 2.58 -10.16
CA GLN A 256 -1.77 3.78 -9.65
C GLN A 256 -2.31 4.68 -10.76
N ARG A 257 -1.56 4.86 -11.85
CA ARG A 257 -2.02 5.60 -13.03
C ARG A 257 -3.28 4.97 -13.63
N GLN A 258 -3.32 3.64 -13.74
CA GLN A 258 -4.50 2.92 -14.22
C GLN A 258 -5.70 3.09 -13.27
N SER A 259 -5.47 3.00 -11.96
CA SER A 259 -6.51 3.28 -10.94
C SER A 259 -7.06 4.69 -11.07
N ASN A 260 -6.22 5.70 -11.25
CA ASN A 260 -6.64 7.09 -11.46
C ASN A 260 -7.49 7.24 -12.73
N GLN A 261 -7.07 6.67 -13.85
CA GLN A 261 -7.86 6.69 -15.09
C GLN A 261 -9.23 6.03 -14.93
N CYS A 262 -9.28 4.90 -14.22
CA CYS A 262 -10.52 4.20 -13.91
C CYS A 262 -11.45 5.07 -13.04
N VAL A 263 -10.91 5.72 -12.00
CA VAL A 263 -11.66 6.66 -11.16
C VAL A 263 -12.20 7.81 -12.00
N ASP A 264 -11.35 8.49 -12.77
CA ASP A 264 -11.77 9.64 -13.58
C ASP A 264 -12.88 9.28 -14.57
N LYS A 265 -12.76 8.12 -15.23
CA LYS A 265 -13.81 7.59 -16.10
C LYS A 265 -15.10 7.32 -15.34
N THR A 266 -15.00 6.68 -14.18
CA THR A 266 -16.16 6.35 -13.33
C THR A 266 -16.89 7.61 -12.84
N LEU A 267 -16.15 8.65 -12.45
CA LEU A 267 -16.73 9.94 -12.02
C LEU A 267 -17.42 10.67 -13.17
N LYS A 268 -16.84 10.61 -14.37
CA LYS A 268 -17.45 11.15 -15.58
C LYS A 268 -18.77 10.42 -15.91
N GLU A 269 -18.73 9.09 -15.95
CA GLU A 269 -19.92 8.25 -16.17
C GLU A 269 -21.01 8.53 -15.12
N TYR A 270 -20.64 8.67 -13.84
CA TYR A 270 -21.58 9.04 -12.77
C TYR A 270 -22.25 10.38 -13.08
N THR A 271 -21.49 11.38 -13.50
CA THR A 271 -22.03 12.71 -13.79
C THR A 271 -23.00 12.69 -14.97
N GLU A 272 -22.69 11.89 -16.00
CA GLU A 272 -23.53 11.72 -17.19
C GLU A 272 -24.84 10.98 -16.86
N GLU A 273 -24.75 9.83 -16.18
CA GLU A 273 -25.94 9.02 -15.82
C GLU A 273 -26.80 9.68 -14.74
N ARG A 274 -26.21 10.55 -13.90
CA ARG A 274 -26.96 11.31 -12.89
C ARG A 274 -28.07 12.15 -13.51
N VAL A 275 -27.88 12.71 -14.70
CA VAL A 275 -28.92 13.49 -15.39
C VAL A 275 -30.16 12.64 -15.68
N GLU A 276 -29.95 11.40 -16.11
CA GLU A 276 -31.04 10.46 -16.39
C GLU A 276 -31.74 10.03 -15.10
N VAL A 277 -30.99 9.82 -14.02
CA VAL A 277 -31.60 9.56 -12.70
C VAL A 277 -32.44 10.75 -12.24
N GLU A 278 -31.96 11.98 -12.42
CA GLU A 278 -32.74 13.17 -12.08
C GLU A 278 -34.03 13.23 -12.92
N ARG A 279 -34.00 12.87 -14.20
CA ARG A 279 -35.18 12.76 -15.05
C ARG A 279 -36.18 11.73 -14.53
N GLN A 280 -35.72 10.53 -14.16
CA GLN A 280 -36.57 9.48 -13.58
C GLN A 280 -37.28 9.94 -12.31
N LEU A 281 -36.61 10.74 -11.46
CA LEU A 281 -37.23 11.29 -10.25
C LEU A 281 -38.28 12.35 -10.56
N GLU A 282 -38.11 13.14 -11.63
CA GLU A 282 -39.15 14.06 -12.10
C GLU A 282 -40.35 13.32 -12.69
N ASP A 283 -40.12 12.24 -13.45
CA ASP A 283 -41.18 11.41 -14.02
C ASP A 283 -42.07 10.84 -12.90
N ILE A 284 -41.49 10.35 -11.80
CA ILE A 284 -42.23 9.87 -10.62
C ILE A 284 -43.15 10.95 -10.02
N ILE A 285 -42.68 12.21 -10.00
CA ILE A 285 -43.47 13.34 -9.51
C ILE A 285 -44.61 13.66 -10.49
N ALA A 286 -44.33 13.62 -11.80
CA ALA A 286 -45.32 13.85 -12.84
C ALA A 286 -46.42 12.78 -12.81
N ASP A 287 -46.05 11.50 -12.78
CA ASP A 287 -46.97 10.36 -12.69
C ASP A 287 -47.90 10.47 -11.48
N TYR A 288 -47.37 10.86 -10.32
CA TYR A 288 -48.18 11.10 -9.12
C TYR A 288 -49.21 12.22 -9.34
N ARG A 289 -48.80 13.35 -9.93
CA ARG A 289 -49.71 14.48 -10.19
C ARG A 289 -50.81 14.13 -11.18
N GLU A 290 -50.49 13.39 -12.23
CA GLU A 290 -51.47 12.90 -13.20
C GLU A 290 -52.47 11.95 -12.52
N SER A 291 -52.01 11.05 -11.65
CA SER A 291 -52.87 10.12 -10.91
C SER A 291 -53.82 10.79 -9.90
N GLU A 292 -53.45 11.96 -9.36
CA GLU A 292 -54.30 12.77 -8.47
C GLU A 292 -55.27 13.68 -9.24
N THR A 293 -55.12 13.82 -10.55
CA THR A 293 -56.01 14.64 -11.37
C THR A 293 -57.24 13.79 -11.73
N PRO A 294 -58.46 14.13 -11.26
CA PRO A 294 -59.63 13.31 -11.57
C PRO A 294 -59.90 13.36 -13.07
N ASN A 295 -60.01 12.20 -13.72
CA ASN A 295 -60.56 12.10 -15.08
C ASN A 295 -61.95 12.78 -15.07
N LYS A 296 -62.05 13.94 -15.74
CA LYS A 296 -63.32 14.62 -15.98
C LYS A 296 -64.11 13.91 -17.06
#